data_AF-A0A257V650-F1
#
_entry.id   AF-A0A257V650-F1
#
_cell.length_a   1.000
_cell.length_b   1.000
_cell.length_c   1.000
_cell.angle_alpha   90.00
_cell.angle_beta   90.00
_cell.angle_gamma   90.00
#
_symmetry.space_group_name_H-M   'P 1'
#
loop_
_entity.id
_entity.type
_entity.pdbx_description
1 polymer ?
#
loop_
_entity_poly.entity_id
_entity_poly.type
_entity_poly.pdbx_seq_one_letter_code
_entity_poly.pdbx_strand_id
1 'polypeptide(L)'
;MERGARGPPRLAALPAAAAGPPTRLWVLRAPDTIVQYDLPTFSPRRTLTVPPRCLQAPQYLSINGVGQMVFLPPAGAEWPGGELATAANRVWIWDGQRPAERELDVTVTASGHADRAATKVETVSRWFLSAGGDGLIHFEATFEKVMDPAGGVLERSERVTGTVSRTDLGGGRPETIAVLPSRGWCDCTTGACVDTCPQWSLWAPDGIVGDFFLMTRFTEGQLETRFHETLLYRRSGSAWRVTKLPRPIERPLTGSRDGGVLVWAIPDAGCCGELNGSSDRTLLLRGGHVSVLYDEWARFRNPNYDVSFYTENARLAPGDATVAYTLVSTAAAGSAFGLSTDAKDDASERVRVQRAADDLPAVEVIGVGARTGSPLTIHGASFVGWITDRELLVVRDGRLIVLDAHGAEIKDTAIRLRCAADAFLR
;
A
#
# COMPACT_ATOMS: atom_id res chain seq x y z
N MET A 1 -6.62 28.28 68.48
CA MET A 1 -7.63 27.48 67.77
C MET A 1 -7.13 27.22 66.36
N GLU A 2 -6.86 25.94 66.11
CA GLU A 2 -6.73 25.19 64.84
C GLU A 2 -5.99 25.81 63.65
N ARG A 3 -4.74 25.38 63.49
CA ARG A 3 -4.04 25.33 62.19
C ARG A 3 -4.51 24.07 61.45
N GLY A 4 -5.30 24.25 60.39
CA GLY A 4 -5.71 23.16 59.49
C GLY A 4 -4.52 22.60 58.71
N ALA A 5 -4.28 21.30 58.86
CA ALA A 5 -3.29 20.55 58.11
C ALA A 5 -3.72 20.40 56.64
N ARG A 6 -2.88 20.89 55.70
CA ARG A 6 -2.99 20.51 54.28
C ARG A 6 -2.21 19.22 54.07
N GLY A 7 -2.93 18.14 53.80
CA GLY A 7 -2.34 16.87 53.37
C GLY A 7 -1.62 16.99 52.02
N PRO A 8 -0.69 16.07 51.72
CA PRO A 8 0.11 16.11 50.50
C PRO A 8 -0.76 15.93 49.25
N PRO A 9 -0.40 16.55 48.11
CA PRO A 9 -1.14 16.39 46.87
C PRO A 9 -1.06 14.93 46.41
N ARG A 10 -2.23 14.30 46.23
CA ARG A 10 -2.34 13.01 45.54
C ARG A 10 -1.79 13.19 44.12
N LEU A 11 -0.70 12.50 43.81
CA LEU A 11 -0.27 12.26 42.44
C LEU A 11 -1.44 11.62 41.69
N ALA A 12 -2.05 12.37 40.79
CA ALA A 12 -2.96 11.82 39.80
C ALA A 12 -2.13 10.90 38.90
N ALA A 13 -2.38 9.59 38.98
CA ALA A 13 -1.82 8.63 38.04
C ALA A 13 -2.24 9.05 36.63
N LEU A 14 -1.25 9.35 35.78
CA LEU A 14 -1.45 9.48 34.34
C LEU A 14 -2.13 8.19 33.85
N PRO A 15 -3.16 8.28 32.99
CA PRO A 15 -3.74 7.08 32.41
C PRO A 15 -2.61 6.36 31.66
N ALA A 16 -2.36 5.11 32.04
CA ALA A 16 -1.51 4.22 31.25
C ALA A 16 -2.03 4.29 29.81
N ALA A 17 -1.18 4.74 28.88
CA ALA A 17 -1.48 4.68 27.46
C ALA A 17 -1.96 3.25 27.19
N ALA A 18 -3.20 3.12 26.70
CA ALA A 18 -3.77 1.82 26.40
C ALA A 18 -2.78 1.12 25.45
N ALA A 19 -2.09 0.11 25.99
CA ALA A 19 -1.17 -0.71 25.21
C ALA A 19 -2.00 -1.27 24.06
N GLY A 20 -1.65 -0.89 22.83
CA GLY A 20 -2.23 -1.52 21.65
C GLY A 20 -2.03 -3.03 21.72
N PRO A 21 -2.76 -3.82 20.91
CA PRO A 21 -2.49 -5.23 20.81
C PRO A 21 -0.99 -5.46 20.56
N PRO A 22 -0.36 -6.44 21.23
CA PRO A 22 1.07 -6.68 21.07
C PRO A 22 1.36 -6.96 19.60
N THR A 23 2.37 -6.27 19.07
CA THR A 23 2.82 -6.45 17.70
C THR A 23 3.14 -7.93 17.46
N ARG A 24 2.65 -8.48 16.35
CA ARG A 24 2.81 -9.88 15.94
C ARG A 24 3.64 -9.94 14.67
N LEU A 25 4.56 -10.89 14.62
CA LEU A 25 5.28 -11.25 13.42
C LEU A 25 4.67 -12.50 12.80
N TRP A 26 4.29 -12.41 11.53
CA TRP A 26 3.88 -13.54 10.71
C TRP A 26 4.85 -13.70 9.55
N VAL A 27 5.26 -14.92 9.24
CA VAL A 27 6.19 -15.20 8.12
C VAL A 27 5.63 -16.31 7.26
N LEU A 28 5.49 -16.04 5.96
CA LEU A 28 5.14 -17.03 4.95
C LEU A 28 6.29 -18.01 4.72
N ARG A 29 5.98 -19.29 4.61
CA ARG A 29 6.94 -20.39 4.47
C ARG A 29 6.44 -21.39 3.45
N ALA A 30 7.32 -21.75 2.51
CA ALA A 30 7.03 -22.76 1.51
C ALA A 30 6.67 -24.11 2.16
N PRO A 31 5.74 -24.88 1.57
CA PRO A 31 5.04 -24.58 0.32
C PRO A 31 3.78 -23.72 0.46
N ASP A 32 3.15 -23.68 1.65
CA ASP A 32 1.79 -23.15 1.82
C ASP A 32 1.46 -22.83 3.29
N THR A 33 2.45 -22.39 4.08
CA THR A 33 2.23 -22.09 5.50
C THR A 33 2.55 -20.66 5.86
N ILE A 34 1.93 -20.17 6.94
CA ILE A 34 2.32 -18.93 7.62
C ILE A 34 2.53 -19.23 9.10
N VAL A 35 3.65 -18.75 9.64
CA VAL A 35 4.06 -19.01 11.02
C VAL A 35 4.03 -17.70 11.80
N GLN A 36 3.29 -17.71 12.92
CA GLN A 36 3.33 -16.66 13.92
C GLN A 36 4.55 -16.84 14.81
N TYR A 37 5.28 -15.75 15.05
CA TYR A 37 6.41 -15.71 15.97
C TYR A 37 6.14 -14.81 17.17
N ASP A 38 6.70 -15.18 18.31
CA ASP A 38 6.81 -14.32 19.49
C ASP A 38 7.91 -13.28 19.25
N LEU A 39 7.65 -11.98 19.38
CA LEU A 39 8.66 -10.96 19.05
C LEU A 39 9.88 -10.94 19.98
N PRO A 40 9.74 -11.03 21.33
CA PRO A 40 10.92 -11.05 22.20
C PRO A 40 11.87 -12.22 21.91
N THR A 41 11.31 -13.42 21.72
CA THR A 41 12.12 -14.64 21.58
C THR A 41 12.39 -15.04 20.13
N PHE A 42 11.57 -14.61 19.18
CA PHE A 42 11.46 -15.12 17.81
C PHE A 42 11.19 -16.63 17.75
N SER A 43 10.55 -17.17 18.78
CA SER A 43 10.10 -18.57 18.79
C SER A 43 8.77 -18.73 18.04
N PRO A 44 8.59 -19.81 17.27
CA PRO A 44 7.32 -20.08 16.58
C PRO A 44 6.23 -20.36 17.61
N ARG A 45 5.08 -19.71 17.46
CA ARG A 45 3.90 -19.89 18.33
C ARG A 45 2.79 -20.68 17.68
N ARG A 46 2.51 -20.39 16.41
CA ARG A 46 1.39 -20.96 15.67
C ARG A 46 1.75 -21.10 14.21
N THR A 47 1.36 -22.21 13.59
CA THR A 47 1.48 -22.42 12.15
C THR A 47 0.09 -22.61 11.57
N LEU A 48 -0.19 -21.95 10.45
CA LEU A 48 -1.44 -22.07 9.70
C LEU A 48 -1.11 -22.49 8.26
N THR A 49 -1.97 -23.31 7.67
CA THR A 49 -1.99 -23.52 6.22
C THR A 49 -2.70 -22.35 5.55
N VAL A 50 -2.12 -21.82 4.49
CA VAL A 50 -2.64 -20.72 3.68
C VAL A 50 -2.71 -21.16 2.22
N PRO A 51 -3.49 -20.48 1.36
CA PRO A 51 -3.45 -20.76 -0.08
C PRO A 51 -2.02 -20.65 -0.61
N PRO A 52 -1.56 -21.56 -1.50
CA PRO A 52 -0.23 -21.49 -2.12
C PRO A 52 0.03 -20.15 -2.84
N ARG A 53 -1.04 -19.52 -3.34
CA ARG A 53 -1.00 -18.20 -3.98
C ARG A 53 -0.50 -17.09 -3.04
N CYS A 54 -0.66 -17.22 -1.72
CA CYS A 54 -0.11 -16.26 -0.76
C CYS A 54 1.41 -16.14 -0.87
N LEU A 55 2.13 -17.23 -1.16
CA LEU A 55 3.59 -17.20 -1.37
C LEU A 55 3.98 -16.71 -2.76
N GLN A 56 3.09 -16.78 -3.75
CA GLN A 56 3.35 -16.27 -5.10
C GLN A 56 3.11 -14.76 -5.19
N ALA A 57 2.12 -14.26 -4.44
CA ALA A 57 1.72 -12.87 -4.44
C ALA A 57 1.43 -12.36 -3.01
N PRO A 58 2.44 -12.29 -2.13
CA PRO A 58 2.26 -11.88 -0.74
C PRO A 58 1.70 -10.46 -0.58
N GLN A 59 1.84 -9.60 -1.59
CA GLN A 59 1.27 -8.25 -1.61
C GLN A 59 -0.26 -8.22 -1.54
N TYR A 60 -0.94 -9.32 -1.85
CA TYR A 60 -2.40 -9.44 -1.75
C TYR A 60 -2.86 -10.05 -0.42
N LEU A 61 -1.94 -10.39 0.49
CA LEU A 61 -2.24 -10.85 1.84
C LEU A 61 -2.21 -9.67 2.82
N SER A 62 -3.34 -9.42 3.46
CA SER A 62 -3.46 -8.46 4.56
C SER A 62 -3.63 -9.21 5.88
N ILE A 63 -2.96 -8.75 6.93
CA ILE A 63 -3.05 -9.31 8.29
C ILE A 63 -3.25 -8.17 9.27
N ASN A 64 -4.32 -8.17 10.06
CA ASN A 64 -4.57 -7.10 11.02
C ASN A 64 -3.89 -7.33 12.37
N GLY A 65 -3.95 -6.31 13.23
CA GLY A 65 -3.39 -6.32 14.58
C GLY A 65 -4.09 -7.26 15.57
N VAL A 66 -5.08 -8.06 15.16
CA VAL A 66 -5.62 -9.19 15.96
C VAL A 66 -5.28 -10.56 15.38
N GLY A 67 -4.63 -10.61 14.21
CA GLY A 67 -4.21 -11.85 13.54
C GLY A 67 -5.26 -12.45 12.60
N GLN A 68 -6.29 -11.70 12.24
CA GLN A 68 -7.16 -12.06 11.12
C GLN A 68 -6.45 -11.78 9.80
N MET A 69 -6.78 -12.54 8.76
CA MET A 69 -6.12 -12.44 7.47
C MET A 69 -7.12 -12.44 6.33
N VAL A 70 -6.81 -11.70 5.28
CA VAL A 70 -7.53 -11.72 4.01
C VAL A 70 -6.51 -11.80 2.90
N PHE A 71 -6.66 -12.79 2.01
CA PHE A 71 -5.97 -12.86 0.74
C PHE A 71 -6.97 -12.55 -0.37
N LEU A 72 -6.77 -11.41 -1.04
CA LEU A 72 -7.66 -10.88 -2.07
C LEU A 72 -6.85 -10.38 -3.27
N PRO A 73 -6.62 -11.22 -4.29
CA PRO A 73 -6.05 -10.75 -5.54
C PRO A 73 -7.08 -9.92 -6.32
N PRO A 74 -6.69 -8.80 -6.97
CA PRO A 74 -7.59 -8.10 -7.88
C PRO A 74 -7.91 -8.99 -9.08
N ALA A 75 -9.11 -8.82 -9.65
CA ALA A 75 -9.47 -9.49 -10.90
C ALA A 75 -8.52 -9.04 -12.03
N GLY A 76 -8.09 -9.97 -12.86
CA GLY A 76 -7.12 -9.71 -13.92
C GLY A 76 -5.68 -9.53 -13.44
N ALA A 77 -5.38 -9.70 -12.14
CA ALA A 77 -4.02 -9.64 -11.65
C ALA A 77 -3.16 -10.75 -12.28
N GLU A 78 -2.05 -10.39 -12.91
CA GLU A 78 -1.13 -11.38 -13.46
C GLU A 78 -0.32 -12.07 -12.35
N TRP A 79 -0.34 -13.39 -12.37
CA TRP A 79 0.49 -14.23 -11.51
C TRP A 79 1.92 -14.30 -12.07
N PRO A 80 2.93 -14.64 -11.25
CA PRO A 80 4.31 -14.81 -11.75
C PRO A 80 4.49 -15.80 -12.91
N GLY A 81 3.50 -16.68 -13.14
CA GLY A 81 3.47 -17.61 -14.28
C GLY A 81 2.75 -17.11 -15.53
N GLY A 82 2.31 -15.85 -15.57
CA GLY A 82 1.59 -15.24 -16.71
C GLY A 82 0.09 -15.55 -16.76
N GLU A 83 -0.43 -16.36 -15.85
CA GLU A 83 -1.88 -16.58 -15.71
C GLU A 83 -2.53 -15.35 -15.06
N LEU A 84 -3.74 -14.97 -15.49
CA LEU A 84 -4.50 -13.89 -14.86
C LEU A 84 -5.39 -14.42 -13.73
N ALA A 85 -5.56 -13.63 -12.68
CA ALA A 85 -6.54 -13.89 -11.64
C ALA A 85 -7.95 -13.78 -12.22
N THR A 86 -8.72 -14.85 -12.12
CA THR A 86 -10.10 -14.96 -12.60
C THR A 86 -11.07 -15.09 -11.43
N ALA A 87 -12.38 -15.15 -11.70
CA ALA A 87 -13.39 -15.46 -10.69
C ALA A 87 -13.18 -16.83 -10.01
N ALA A 88 -12.42 -17.74 -10.62
CA ALA A 88 -12.02 -19.01 -10.00
C ALA A 88 -11.02 -18.81 -8.85
N ASN A 89 -10.32 -17.66 -8.79
CA ASN A 89 -9.49 -17.31 -7.65
C ASN A 89 -10.38 -16.86 -6.50
N ARG A 90 -10.35 -17.62 -5.41
CA ARG A 90 -11.20 -17.37 -4.24
C ARG A 90 -10.57 -16.37 -3.29
N VAL A 91 -11.38 -15.48 -2.73
CA VAL A 91 -11.02 -14.68 -1.56
C VAL A 91 -10.87 -15.65 -0.40
N TRP A 92 -9.70 -15.67 0.22
CA TRP A 92 -9.45 -16.48 1.41
C TRP A 92 -9.43 -15.59 2.65
N ILE A 93 -10.21 -15.97 3.65
CA ILE A 93 -10.39 -15.21 4.89
C ILE A 93 -10.08 -16.14 6.05
N TRP A 94 -9.29 -15.64 6.99
CA TRP A 94 -9.03 -16.29 8.27
C TRP A 94 -9.52 -15.38 9.40
N ASP A 95 -10.52 -15.84 10.15
CA ASP A 95 -11.17 -15.06 11.21
C ASP A 95 -10.44 -15.12 12.57
N GLY A 96 -9.31 -15.82 12.65
CA GLY A 96 -8.58 -16.11 13.88
C GLY A 96 -8.74 -17.56 14.37
N GLN A 97 -9.78 -18.25 13.90
CA GLN A 97 -10.19 -19.59 14.29
C GLN A 97 -10.31 -20.56 13.11
N ARG A 98 -10.94 -20.15 12.01
CA ARG A 98 -11.25 -21.00 10.86
C ARG A 98 -11.02 -20.25 9.54
N PRO A 99 -10.64 -20.99 8.48
CA PRO A 99 -10.59 -20.41 7.14
C PRO A 99 -11.98 -20.41 6.50
N ALA A 100 -12.23 -19.44 5.65
CA ALA A 100 -13.38 -19.37 4.77
C ALA A 100 -12.92 -18.94 3.37
N GLU A 101 -13.63 -19.39 2.34
CA GLU A 101 -13.35 -19.03 0.96
C GLU A 101 -14.60 -18.48 0.29
N ARG A 102 -14.42 -17.49 -0.59
CA ARG A 102 -15.50 -16.83 -1.33
C ARG A 102 -15.11 -16.59 -2.78
N GLU A 103 -16.08 -16.44 -3.64
CA GLU A 103 -15.81 -16.02 -5.02
C GLU A 103 -15.31 -14.58 -5.04
N LEU A 104 -14.49 -14.26 -6.04
CA LEU A 104 -14.09 -12.89 -6.29
C LEU A 104 -15.28 -12.15 -6.89
N ASP A 105 -15.80 -11.13 -6.19
CA ASP A 105 -16.99 -10.38 -6.61
C ASP A 105 -16.67 -9.50 -7.84
N VAL A 106 -16.72 -10.07 -9.04
CA VAL A 106 -16.79 -9.35 -10.31
C VAL A 106 -18.11 -9.69 -10.96
N THR A 107 -19.04 -8.74 -10.92
CA THR A 107 -20.33 -8.89 -11.59
C THR A 107 -20.37 -8.00 -12.81
N VAL A 108 -20.49 -8.62 -13.99
CA VAL A 108 -20.77 -7.92 -15.25
C VAL A 108 -22.18 -8.31 -15.66
N THR A 109 -23.10 -7.34 -15.64
CA THR A 109 -24.46 -7.54 -16.14
C THR A 109 -24.65 -6.69 -17.40
N ALA A 110 -24.94 -7.33 -18.52
CA ALA A 110 -25.28 -6.64 -19.77
C ALA A 110 -26.79 -6.70 -20.00
N SER A 111 -27.40 -5.56 -20.34
CA SER A 111 -28.81 -5.47 -20.70
C SER A 111 -28.96 -4.63 -21.98
N GLY A 112 -29.72 -5.13 -22.95
CA GLY A 112 -29.89 -4.43 -24.22
C GLY A 112 -30.83 -5.15 -25.19
N HIS A 113 -31.44 -4.37 -26.09
CA HIS A 113 -32.16 -4.86 -27.26
C HIS A 113 -31.38 -4.45 -28.51
N ALA A 114 -31.42 -5.26 -29.56
CA ALA A 114 -30.63 -5.06 -30.79
C ALA A 114 -30.80 -3.66 -31.44
N ASP A 115 -31.92 -2.97 -31.17
CA ASP A 115 -32.26 -1.67 -31.76
C ASP A 115 -32.02 -0.46 -30.81
N ARG A 116 -31.41 -0.65 -29.65
CA ARG A 116 -31.10 0.43 -28.68
C ARG A 116 -29.67 0.31 -28.18
N ALA A 117 -29.08 1.45 -27.77
CA ALA A 117 -27.80 1.47 -27.07
C ALA A 117 -27.88 0.51 -25.87
N ALA A 118 -27.02 -0.51 -25.86
CA ALA A 118 -26.96 -1.48 -24.77
C ALA A 118 -26.39 -0.79 -23.52
N THR A 119 -26.89 -1.15 -22.34
CA THR A 119 -26.33 -0.71 -21.07
C THR A 119 -25.60 -1.86 -20.42
N LYS A 120 -24.31 -1.65 -20.14
CA LYS A 120 -23.45 -2.60 -19.44
C LYS A 120 -23.18 -2.06 -18.04
N VAL A 121 -23.43 -2.87 -17.02
CA VAL A 121 -23.11 -2.55 -15.63
C VAL A 121 -21.97 -3.46 -15.18
N GLU A 122 -20.87 -2.85 -14.78
CA GLU A 122 -19.72 -3.54 -14.20
C GLU A 122 -19.55 -3.12 -12.75
N THR A 123 -19.30 -4.07 -11.86
CA THR A 123 -19.00 -3.79 -10.46
C THR A 123 -17.62 -4.32 -10.11
N VAL A 124 -16.80 -3.45 -9.53
CA VAL A 124 -15.48 -3.78 -8.97
C VAL A 124 -15.54 -3.65 -7.46
N SER A 125 -15.19 -4.73 -6.76
CA SER A 125 -15.19 -4.80 -5.30
C SER A 125 -13.78 -4.98 -4.74
N ARG A 126 -13.50 -4.32 -3.62
CA ARG A 126 -12.30 -4.51 -2.81
C ARG A 126 -12.65 -4.62 -1.33
N TRP A 127 -11.94 -5.48 -0.62
CA TRP A 127 -12.14 -5.73 0.80
C TRP A 127 -10.87 -5.41 1.58
N PHE A 128 -11.05 -4.77 2.72
CA PHE A 128 -9.98 -4.40 3.64
C PHE A 128 -10.32 -4.91 5.03
N LEU A 129 -9.31 -5.31 5.80
CA LEU A 129 -9.52 -5.70 7.19
C LEU A 129 -9.79 -4.47 8.05
N SER A 130 -10.69 -4.57 9.01
CA SER A 130 -10.72 -3.61 10.11
C SER A 130 -9.52 -3.82 11.04
N ALA A 131 -8.92 -2.74 11.54
CA ALA A 131 -7.80 -2.84 12.48
C ALA A 131 -8.20 -3.51 13.80
N GLY A 132 -9.43 -3.26 14.27
CA GLY A 132 -9.99 -3.83 15.50
C GLY A 132 -10.51 -5.26 15.36
N GLY A 133 -10.64 -5.76 14.13
CA GLY A 133 -11.17 -7.08 13.81
C GLY A 133 -12.68 -7.22 14.00
N ASP A 134 -13.42 -6.11 14.00
CA ASP A 134 -14.88 -6.05 14.09
C ASP A 134 -15.57 -6.41 12.77
N GLY A 135 -14.84 -6.43 11.66
CA GLY A 135 -15.39 -6.78 10.35
C GLY A 135 -14.47 -6.46 9.18
N LEU A 136 -15.08 -6.30 8.00
CA LEU A 136 -14.41 -5.86 6.78
C LEU A 136 -14.89 -4.47 6.38
N ILE A 137 -14.03 -3.73 5.71
CA ILE A 137 -14.41 -2.53 4.97
C ILE A 137 -14.48 -2.91 3.50
N HIS A 138 -15.65 -2.70 2.90
CA HIS A 138 -15.94 -3.01 1.51
C HIS A 138 -15.99 -1.71 0.71
N PHE A 139 -15.17 -1.64 -0.33
CA PHE A 139 -15.26 -0.63 -1.36
C PHE A 139 -15.86 -1.25 -2.62
N GLU A 140 -16.93 -0.65 -3.09
CA GLU A 140 -17.61 -1.06 -4.32
C GLU A 140 -17.66 0.13 -5.28
N ALA A 141 -17.24 -0.08 -6.52
CA ALA A 141 -17.40 0.86 -7.61
C ALA A 141 -18.29 0.24 -8.69
N THR A 142 -19.40 0.90 -9.00
CA THR A 142 -20.32 0.51 -10.07
C THR A 142 -20.14 1.44 -11.26
N PHE A 143 -19.89 0.84 -12.42
CA PHE A 143 -19.71 1.50 -13.71
C PHE A 143 -20.91 1.18 -14.58
N GLU A 144 -21.77 2.17 -14.77
CA GLU A 144 -22.90 2.08 -15.70
C GLU A 144 -22.48 2.68 -17.04
N LYS A 145 -22.36 1.84 -18.06
CA LYS A 145 -21.81 2.18 -19.37
C LYS A 145 -22.88 2.10 -20.44
N VAL A 146 -22.96 3.11 -21.29
CA VAL A 146 -23.76 3.11 -22.52
C VAL A 146 -22.86 2.69 -23.67
N MET A 147 -23.25 1.62 -24.36
CA MET A 147 -22.51 1.05 -25.49
C MET A 147 -23.04 1.60 -26.82
N ASP A 148 -22.18 1.63 -27.84
CA ASP A 148 -22.59 1.98 -29.19
C ASP A 148 -23.60 0.94 -29.76
N PRO A 149 -24.72 1.38 -30.37
CA PRO A 149 -25.70 0.47 -30.98
C PRO A 149 -25.16 -0.31 -32.18
N ALA A 150 -24.15 0.21 -32.90
CA ALA A 150 -23.50 -0.46 -34.02
C ALA A 150 -22.37 -1.37 -33.52
N GLY A 151 -22.74 -2.55 -33.03
CA GLY A 151 -21.80 -3.63 -32.72
C GLY A 151 -21.39 -3.76 -31.25
N GLY A 152 -21.79 -2.85 -30.36
CA GLY A 152 -21.64 -3.02 -28.90
C GLY A 152 -20.19 -3.08 -28.38
N VAL A 153 -19.20 -2.75 -29.21
CA VAL A 153 -17.77 -2.81 -28.86
C VAL A 153 -17.30 -1.51 -28.22
N LEU A 154 -17.80 -0.36 -28.69
CA LEU A 154 -17.36 0.94 -28.21
C LEU A 154 -18.20 1.41 -27.03
N GLU A 155 -17.52 1.92 -26.01
CA GLU A 155 -18.14 2.57 -24.87
C GLU A 155 -18.36 4.06 -25.21
N ARG A 156 -19.58 4.56 -25.06
CA ARG A 156 -19.95 5.95 -25.42
C ARG A 156 -19.90 6.88 -24.23
N SER A 157 -20.44 6.44 -23.10
CA SER A 157 -20.45 7.21 -21.88
C SER A 157 -20.52 6.29 -20.67
N GLU A 158 -19.95 6.72 -19.55
CA GLU A 158 -20.08 6.01 -18.29
C GLU A 158 -20.53 6.90 -17.14
N ARG A 159 -21.13 6.26 -16.15
CA ARG A 159 -21.46 6.85 -14.85
C ARG A 159 -20.90 5.96 -13.76
N VAL A 160 -19.99 6.53 -12.96
CA VAL A 160 -19.35 5.81 -11.84
C VAL A 160 -19.97 6.23 -10.52
N THR A 161 -20.39 5.26 -9.72
CA THR A 161 -20.80 5.46 -8.32
C THR A 161 -19.94 4.60 -7.41
N GLY A 162 -19.40 5.18 -6.35
CA GLY A 162 -18.60 4.45 -5.37
C GLY A 162 -19.28 4.39 -4.01
N THR A 163 -19.21 3.26 -3.33
CA THR A 163 -19.71 3.10 -1.97
C THR A 163 -18.63 2.48 -1.09
N VAL A 164 -18.47 3.03 0.12
CA VAL A 164 -17.67 2.42 1.18
C VAL A 164 -18.63 1.97 2.25
N SER A 165 -18.57 0.70 2.64
CA SER A 165 -19.38 0.13 3.69
C SER A 165 -18.55 -0.68 4.68
N ARG A 166 -19.07 -0.86 5.89
CA ARG A 166 -18.58 -1.82 6.87
C ARG A 166 -19.49 -3.03 6.86
N THR A 167 -18.92 -4.22 6.89
CA THR A 167 -19.65 -5.48 7.00
C THR A 167 -19.14 -6.29 8.19
N ASP A 168 -19.84 -7.35 8.56
CA ASP A 168 -19.21 -8.41 9.36
C ASP A 168 -18.08 -9.12 8.57
N LEU A 169 -17.30 -9.98 9.22
CA LEU A 169 -16.24 -10.78 8.55
C LEU A 169 -16.79 -11.70 7.46
N GLY A 170 -18.09 -12.00 7.51
CA GLY A 170 -18.82 -12.73 6.51
C GLY A 170 -19.38 -11.83 5.40
N GLY A 171 -18.92 -10.60 5.22
CA GLY A 171 -19.41 -9.69 4.17
C GLY A 171 -20.89 -9.32 4.28
N GLY A 172 -21.56 -9.69 5.39
CA GLY A 172 -22.97 -9.46 5.62
C GLY A 172 -23.23 -8.15 6.37
N ARG A 173 -24.52 -7.77 6.41
CA ARG A 173 -25.02 -6.60 7.16
C ARG A 173 -24.26 -5.31 6.84
N PRO A 174 -24.22 -4.87 5.57
CA PRO A 174 -23.46 -3.69 5.19
C PRO A 174 -24.04 -2.43 5.85
N GLU A 175 -23.16 -1.63 6.44
CA GLU A 175 -23.41 -0.29 6.97
C GLU A 175 -22.63 0.72 6.16
N THR A 176 -23.32 1.64 5.48
CA THR A 176 -22.68 2.63 4.62
C THR A 176 -21.85 3.63 5.43
N ILE A 177 -20.56 3.72 5.11
CA ILE A 177 -19.63 4.73 5.64
C ILE A 177 -19.64 5.97 4.76
N ALA A 178 -19.57 5.78 3.44
CA ALA A 178 -19.48 6.87 2.48
C ALA A 178 -20.12 6.48 1.15
N VAL A 179 -20.75 7.46 0.51
CA VAL A 179 -21.15 7.38 -0.89
C VAL A 179 -20.36 8.44 -1.64
N LEU A 180 -19.65 8.02 -2.68
CA LEU A 180 -18.86 8.86 -3.54
C LEU A 180 -19.75 9.27 -4.71
N PRO A 181 -20.21 10.53 -4.75
CA PRO A 181 -21.20 10.94 -5.73
C PRO A 181 -20.60 10.85 -7.13
N SER A 182 -21.38 10.28 -8.05
CA SER A 182 -21.17 10.44 -9.48
C SER A 182 -21.25 11.93 -9.83
N ARG A 183 -20.32 12.44 -10.65
CA ARG A 183 -20.42 13.81 -11.21
C ARG A 183 -21.33 13.87 -12.46
N GLY A 184 -22.15 12.84 -12.68
CA GLY A 184 -22.97 12.67 -13.88
C GLY A 184 -22.33 11.73 -14.89
N TRP A 185 -22.84 11.75 -16.11
CA TRP A 185 -22.28 11.00 -17.23
C TRP A 185 -20.98 11.64 -17.72
N CYS A 186 -20.02 10.79 -18.05
CA CYS A 186 -18.75 11.14 -18.68
C CYS A 186 -18.72 10.56 -20.09
N ASP A 187 -18.32 11.36 -21.08
CA ASP A 187 -18.24 10.92 -22.48
C ASP A 187 -16.90 10.23 -22.76
N CYS A 188 -16.96 9.04 -23.38
CA CYS A 188 -15.82 8.17 -23.61
C CYS A 188 -15.25 8.42 -25.01
N THR A 189 -14.49 9.51 -25.16
CA THR A 189 -14.08 10.05 -26.46
C THR A 189 -13.12 9.15 -27.25
N THR A 190 -12.47 8.19 -26.60
CA THR A 190 -11.57 7.22 -27.25
C THR A 190 -12.28 5.91 -27.63
N GLY A 191 -13.56 5.77 -27.30
CA GLY A 191 -14.30 4.50 -27.41
C GLY A 191 -14.06 3.55 -26.23
N ALA A 192 -13.24 3.94 -25.26
CA ALA A 192 -13.03 3.25 -23.98
C ALA A 192 -13.10 4.28 -22.83
N CYS A 193 -13.95 4.01 -21.85
CA CYS A 193 -14.19 4.93 -20.74
C CYS A 193 -13.04 4.94 -19.74
N VAL A 194 -12.30 3.84 -19.58
CA VAL A 194 -11.15 3.75 -18.66
C VAL A 194 -10.07 4.81 -18.95
N ASP A 195 -9.88 5.16 -20.22
CA ASP A 195 -8.88 6.13 -20.67
C ASP A 195 -9.29 7.59 -20.43
N THR A 196 -10.59 7.86 -20.26
CA THR A 196 -11.16 9.21 -20.34
C THR A 196 -11.90 9.62 -19.07
N CYS A 197 -12.55 8.66 -18.41
CA CYS A 197 -13.46 8.91 -17.34
C CYS A 197 -12.83 8.67 -15.96
N PRO A 198 -13.03 9.59 -14.99
CA PRO A 198 -12.44 9.45 -13.67
C PRO A 198 -13.07 8.35 -12.83
N GLN A 199 -12.23 7.57 -12.17
CA GLN A 199 -12.59 6.50 -11.24
C GLN A 199 -12.10 6.80 -9.83
N TRP A 200 -12.52 5.97 -8.87
CA TRP A 200 -12.14 6.07 -7.46
C TRP A 200 -11.39 4.82 -7.01
N SER A 201 -10.34 5.01 -6.22
CA SER A 201 -9.65 3.93 -5.51
C SER A 201 -9.59 4.21 -4.02
N LEU A 202 -9.86 3.16 -3.22
CA LEU A 202 -9.63 3.17 -1.78
C LEU A 202 -8.24 2.61 -1.49
N TRP A 203 -7.50 3.30 -0.63
CA TRP A 203 -6.25 2.82 -0.06
C TRP A 203 -6.26 2.92 1.46
N ALA A 204 -5.68 1.90 2.11
CA ALA A 204 -5.42 1.89 3.53
C ALA A 204 -4.06 1.24 3.80
N PRO A 205 -3.31 1.68 4.83
CA PRO A 205 -2.02 1.08 5.16
C PRO A 205 -2.15 -0.45 5.34
N ASP A 206 -1.28 -1.20 4.67
CA ASP A 206 -1.23 -2.67 4.76
C ASP A 206 -2.55 -3.41 4.46
N GLY A 207 -3.49 -2.76 3.75
CA GLY A 207 -4.82 -3.32 3.50
C GLY A 207 -5.74 -3.32 4.72
N ILE A 208 -5.43 -2.50 5.73
CA ILE A 208 -6.13 -2.46 7.02
C ILE A 208 -6.68 -1.05 7.26
N VAL A 209 -8.00 -0.95 7.42
CA VAL A 209 -8.67 0.29 7.79
C VAL A 209 -8.74 0.41 9.31
N GLY A 210 -7.96 1.35 9.84
CA GLY A 210 -7.99 1.75 11.25
C GLY A 210 -8.79 3.03 11.46
N ASP A 211 -8.11 4.07 11.94
CA ASP A 211 -8.73 5.38 12.20
C ASP A 211 -8.75 6.28 10.95
N PHE A 212 -8.22 5.83 9.81
CA PHE A 212 -8.30 6.54 8.54
C PHE A 212 -8.25 5.61 7.31
N PHE A 213 -8.67 6.15 6.16
CA PHE A 213 -8.36 5.63 4.82
C PHE A 213 -8.34 6.78 3.80
N LEU A 214 -7.77 6.52 2.62
CA LEU A 214 -7.70 7.47 1.51
C LEU A 214 -8.62 7.04 0.37
N MET A 215 -9.25 8.03 -0.26
CA MET A 215 -9.99 7.87 -1.50
C MET A 215 -9.33 8.77 -2.55
N THR A 216 -8.72 8.18 -3.57
CA THR A 216 -8.09 8.93 -4.66
C THR A 216 -8.93 8.83 -5.93
N ARG A 217 -9.15 9.97 -6.58
CA ARG A 217 -9.82 10.06 -7.88
C ARG A 217 -8.79 10.23 -8.97
N PHE A 218 -8.82 9.39 -10.00
CA PHE A 218 -7.85 9.38 -11.10
C PHE A 218 -8.51 8.98 -12.42
N THR A 219 -7.84 9.25 -13.53
CA THR A 219 -8.16 8.74 -14.87
C THR A 219 -6.91 8.02 -15.36
N GLU A 220 -7.00 6.74 -15.75
CA GLU A 220 -5.82 5.95 -16.11
C GLU A 220 -5.09 6.51 -17.33
N GLY A 221 -5.84 7.04 -18.30
CA GLY A 221 -5.30 7.57 -19.55
C GLY A 221 -4.68 6.50 -20.42
N GLN A 222 -4.39 6.83 -21.68
CA GLN A 222 -3.70 5.91 -22.60
C GLN A 222 -2.18 5.94 -22.44
N LEU A 223 -1.63 7.08 -22.03
CA LEU A 223 -0.19 7.31 -21.91
C LEU A 223 0.24 7.52 -20.45
N GLU A 224 -0.59 8.20 -19.67
CA GLU A 224 -0.31 8.52 -18.27
C GLU A 224 -1.58 8.58 -17.44
N THR A 225 -1.47 8.16 -16.18
CA THR A 225 -2.54 8.29 -15.20
C THR A 225 -2.58 9.70 -14.63
N ARG A 226 -3.73 10.36 -14.79
CA ARG A 226 -4.00 11.67 -14.23
C ARG A 226 -4.72 11.58 -12.90
N PHE A 227 -4.06 12.00 -11.83
CA PHE A 227 -4.67 12.08 -10.50
C PHE A 227 -5.34 13.44 -10.26
N HIS A 228 -6.59 13.44 -9.82
CA HIS A 228 -7.42 14.65 -9.68
C HIS A 228 -7.48 15.19 -8.26
N GLU A 229 -7.80 14.31 -7.30
CA GLU A 229 -7.90 14.67 -5.89
C GLU A 229 -7.81 13.44 -4.98
N THR A 230 -7.40 13.68 -3.73
CA THR A 230 -7.46 12.67 -2.66
C THR A 230 -8.24 13.22 -1.48
N LEU A 231 -9.18 12.41 -1.00
CA LEU A 231 -9.97 12.66 0.20
C LEU A 231 -9.45 11.76 1.32
N LEU A 232 -9.10 12.38 2.44
CA LEU A 232 -8.77 11.70 3.69
C LEU A 232 -10.05 11.52 4.51
N TYR A 233 -10.44 10.27 4.72
CA TYR A 233 -11.50 9.89 5.64
C TYR A 233 -10.86 9.55 6.98
N ARG A 234 -11.21 10.29 8.03
CA ARG A 234 -10.71 10.08 9.40
C ARG A 234 -11.86 9.79 10.35
N ARG A 235 -11.70 8.76 11.18
CA ARG A 235 -12.66 8.40 12.21
C ARG A 235 -12.72 9.48 13.29
N SER A 236 -13.93 9.89 13.65
CA SER A 236 -14.24 10.89 14.67
C SER A 236 -15.40 10.37 15.52
N GLY A 237 -15.10 9.53 16.51
CA GLY A 237 -16.12 8.81 17.27
C GLY A 237 -16.77 7.71 16.42
N SER A 238 -18.10 7.74 16.30
CA SER A 238 -18.87 6.82 15.45
C SER A 238 -18.98 7.28 13.99
N ALA A 239 -18.58 8.51 13.67
CA ALA A 239 -18.69 9.08 12.33
C ALA A 239 -17.32 9.18 11.63
N TRP A 240 -17.35 9.38 10.32
CA TRP A 240 -16.18 9.66 9.49
C TRP A 240 -16.18 11.12 9.05
N ARG A 241 -15.06 11.81 9.25
CA ARG A 241 -14.84 13.17 8.77
C ARG A 241 -14.01 13.11 7.48
N VAL A 242 -14.44 13.85 6.47
CA VAL A 242 -13.75 13.94 5.19
C VAL A 242 -12.98 15.24 5.09
N THR A 243 -11.72 15.18 4.67
CA THR A 243 -10.90 16.35 4.36
C THR A 243 -10.23 16.15 3.01
N LYS A 244 -10.36 17.13 2.12
CA LYS A 244 -9.60 17.13 0.85
C LYS A 244 -8.14 17.47 1.15
N LEU A 245 -7.22 16.65 0.66
CA LEU A 245 -5.79 16.88 0.79
C LEU A 245 -5.31 17.98 -0.17
N PRO A 246 -4.21 18.68 0.14
CA PRO A 246 -3.72 19.81 -0.65
C PRO A 246 -3.28 19.41 -2.07
N ARG A 247 -2.97 18.13 -2.30
CA ARG A 247 -2.65 17.55 -3.59
C ARG A 247 -3.14 16.11 -3.67
N PRO A 248 -3.38 15.57 -4.87
CA PRO A 248 -3.63 14.14 -5.02
C PRO A 248 -2.41 13.32 -4.57
N ILE A 249 -2.70 12.14 -4.03
CA ILE A 249 -1.74 11.12 -3.63
C ILE A 249 -1.85 9.96 -4.61
N GLU A 250 -0.74 9.71 -5.32
CA GLU A 250 -0.66 8.80 -6.46
C GLU A 250 -0.41 7.37 -6.00
N ARG A 251 0.75 7.10 -5.39
CA ARG A 251 1.11 5.79 -4.82
C ARG A 251 1.36 5.91 -3.31
N PRO A 252 0.31 5.87 -2.48
CA PRO A 252 0.46 5.92 -1.02
C PRO A 252 1.27 4.71 -0.50
N LEU A 253 2.24 4.98 0.38
CA LEU A 253 3.13 3.96 0.95
C LEU A 253 2.80 3.70 2.42
N THR A 254 2.58 4.75 3.22
CA THR A 254 2.23 4.62 4.65
C THR A 254 1.60 5.91 5.20
N GLY A 255 1.06 5.84 6.41
CA GLY A 255 0.54 6.98 7.14
C GLY A 255 0.51 6.74 8.64
N SER A 256 0.51 7.83 9.42
CA SER A 256 0.35 7.78 10.88
C SER A 256 -1.02 7.20 11.22
N ARG A 257 -1.22 6.79 12.47
CA ARG A 257 -2.48 6.16 12.92
C ARG A 257 -3.75 6.90 12.50
N ASP A 258 -3.73 8.23 12.48
CA ASP A 258 -4.86 9.09 12.10
C ASP A 258 -4.76 9.66 10.67
N GLY A 259 -3.70 9.34 9.92
CA GLY A 259 -3.41 9.94 8.61
C GLY A 259 -3.02 11.41 8.69
N GLY A 260 -2.55 11.90 9.84
CA GLY A 260 -1.98 13.25 10.00
C GLY A 260 -0.58 13.40 9.39
N VAL A 261 0.12 12.27 9.23
CA VAL A 261 1.34 12.13 8.45
C VAL A 261 1.08 11.12 7.34
N LEU A 262 1.41 11.46 6.09
CA LEU A 262 1.29 10.55 4.95
C LEU A 262 2.59 10.53 4.15
N VAL A 263 2.98 9.35 3.68
CA VAL A 263 4.13 9.14 2.80
C VAL A 263 3.64 8.45 1.53
N TRP A 264 4.04 8.97 0.37
CA TRP A 264 3.68 8.40 -0.92
C TRP A 264 4.80 8.58 -1.93
N ALA A 265 4.81 7.70 -2.93
CA ALA A 265 5.67 7.81 -4.09
C ALA A 265 4.94 8.53 -5.25
N ILE A 266 5.72 9.27 -6.03
CA ILE A 266 5.42 9.68 -7.39
C ILE A 266 6.31 8.76 -8.24
N PRO A 267 5.73 7.72 -8.86
CA PRO A 267 6.50 6.82 -9.70
C PRO A 267 6.98 7.53 -10.96
N ASP A 268 7.91 6.90 -11.66
CA ASP A 268 8.27 7.33 -13.00
C ASP A 268 7.05 7.43 -13.94
N ALA A 269 7.02 8.50 -14.74
CA ALA A 269 6.05 8.72 -15.81
C ALA A 269 6.78 8.66 -17.16
N GLY A 270 7.02 7.44 -17.64
CA GLY A 270 7.50 7.15 -19.00
C GLY A 270 6.38 6.60 -19.88
N CYS A 271 6.38 6.92 -21.17
CA CYS A 271 5.54 6.22 -22.14
C CYS A 271 6.27 4.98 -22.67
N CYS A 272 5.50 4.00 -23.15
CA CYS A 272 5.95 3.16 -24.25
C CYS A 272 7.13 2.23 -23.87
N GLY A 273 7.24 1.86 -22.59
CA GLY A 273 8.28 0.97 -22.07
C GLY A 273 9.51 1.68 -21.50
N GLU A 274 9.53 3.02 -21.49
CA GLU A 274 10.55 3.81 -20.81
C GLU A 274 10.45 3.63 -19.29
N LEU A 275 11.57 3.31 -18.64
CA LEU A 275 11.64 3.08 -17.19
C LEU A 275 12.04 4.36 -16.43
N ASN A 276 12.77 5.27 -17.06
CA ASN A 276 13.33 6.47 -16.43
C ASN A 276 13.04 7.75 -17.26
N GLY A 277 11.76 7.99 -17.55
CA GLY A 277 11.28 9.17 -18.29
C GLY A 277 11.13 10.43 -17.43
N SER A 278 11.16 10.26 -16.11
CA SER A 278 11.01 11.29 -15.08
C SER A 278 11.82 10.91 -13.82
N SER A 279 11.68 11.66 -12.73
CA SER A 279 12.35 11.30 -11.48
C SER A 279 11.37 10.63 -10.52
N ASP A 280 11.71 9.42 -10.08
CA ASP A 280 11.04 8.80 -8.94
C ASP A 280 11.24 9.66 -7.68
N ARG A 281 10.13 9.97 -7.00
CA ARG A 281 10.14 10.81 -5.80
C ARG A 281 9.31 10.21 -4.68
N THR A 282 9.76 10.41 -3.45
CA THR A 282 8.99 10.06 -2.25
C THR A 282 8.72 11.31 -1.45
N LEU A 283 7.45 11.56 -1.17
CA LEU A 283 6.98 12.76 -0.51
C LEU A 283 6.38 12.44 0.85
N LEU A 284 6.46 13.42 1.74
CA LEU A 284 5.90 13.42 3.09
C LEU A 284 4.94 14.60 3.23
N LEU A 285 3.71 14.32 3.67
CA LEU A 285 2.74 15.33 4.10
C LEU A 285 2.69 15.31 5.63
N ARG A 286 2.92 16.46 6.26
CA ARG A 286 2.74 16.64 7.71
C ARG A 286 2.25 18.05 8.00
N GLY A 287 1.18 18.16 8.79
CA GLY A 287 0.63 19.48 9.17
C GLY A 287 0.24 20.35 7.96
N GLY A 288 -0.20 19.74 6.86
CA GLY A 288 -0.54 20.44 5.62
C GLY A 288 0.65 20.80 4.72
N HIS A 289 1.88 20.58 5.16
CA HIS A 289 3.09 20.85 4.40
C HIS A 289 3.63 19.59 3.73
N VAL A 290 4.02 19.71 2.46
CA VAL A 290 4.64 18.63 1.69
C VAL A 290 6.14 18.85 1.60
N SER A 291 6.93 17.83 1.92
CA SER A 291 8.39 17.81 1.77
C SER A 291 8.85 16.58 0.98
N VAL A 292 9.97 16.72 0.27
CA VAL A 292 10.62 15.62 -0.44
C VAL A 292 11.48 14.83 0.55
N LEU A 293 11.26 13.52 0.66
CA LEU A 293 12.11 12.59 1.41
C LEU A 293 13.20 11.99 0.52
N TYR A 294 12.84 11.68 -0.73
CA TYR A 294 13.71 11.06 -1.71
C TYR A 294 13.42 11.65 -3.10
N ASP A 295 14.48 11.91 -3.86
CA ASP A 295 14.46 12.36 -5.25
C ASP A 295 15.62 11.67 -5.97
N GLU A 296 15.26 10.82 -6.92
CA GLU A 296 16.19 10.00 -7.68
C GLU A 296 17.20 10.84 -8.46
N TRP A 297 16.75 11.75 -9.33
CA TRP A 297 17.65 12.48 -10.23
C TRP A 297 18.56 13.43 -9.45
N ALA A 298 18.08 13.99 -8.35
CA ALA A 298 18.91 14.78 -7.44
C ALA A 298 20.04 13.95 -6.82
N ARG A 299 19.82 12.64 -6.61
CA ARG A 299 20.76 11.75 -5.94
C ARG A 299 21.71 11.06 -6.92
N PHE A 300 21.16 10.36 -7.92
CA PHE A 300 21.91 9.48 -8.81
C PHE A 300 22.38 10.18 -10.09
N ARG A 301 21.67 11.23 -10.51
CA ARG A 301 21.94 11.96 -11.76
C ARG A 301 22.06 10.98 -12.93
N ASN A 302 21.01 10.19 -13.13
CA ASN A 302 20.90 9.12 -14.11
C ASN A 302 19.99 9.44 -15.33
N PRO A 303 19.80 10.69 -15.79
CA PRO A 303 18.81 10.96 -16.82
C PRO A 303 19.15 10.35 -18.19
N ASN A 304 20.38 9.88 -18.42
CA ASN A 304 20.78 9.31 -19.71
C ASN A 304 20.60 7.79 -19.80
N TYR A 305 20.30 7.10 -18.70
CA TYR A 305 20.23 5.64 -18.65
C TYR A 305 18.87 5.16 -18.22
N ASP A 306 18.36 4.13 -18.90
CA ASP A 306 17.02 3.58 -18.68
C ASP A 306 17.02 2.61 -17.49
N VAL A 307 17.24 3.18 -16.31
CA VAL A 307 17.25 2.51 -15.01
C VAL A 307 16.73 3.49 -13.98
N SER A 308 15.80 3.02 -13.15
CA SER A 308 15.10 3.83 -12.16
C SER A 308 15.38 3.34 -10.75
N PHE A 309 15.54 4.28 -9.83
CA PHE A 309 15.73 4.03 -8.41
C PHE A 309 14.54 4.57 -7.63
N TYR A 310 13.81 3.69 -6.95
CA TYR A 310 12.53 4.06 -6.33
C TYR A 310 12.33 3.42 -4.96
N THR A 311 11.47 4.05 -4.16
CA THR A 311 11.07 3.49 -2.86
C THR A 311 10.01 2.41 -3.06
N GLU A 312 10.37 1.16 -2.79
CA GLU A 312 9.48 0.01 -2.94
C GLU A 312 8.35 0.01 -1.89
N ASN A 313 8.73 0.25 -0.64
CA ASN A 313 7.85 0.27 0.53
C ASN A 313 8.26 1.39 1.49
N ALA A 314 7.39 1.78 2.43
CA ALA A 314 7.76 2.67 3.53
C ALA A 314 6.88 2.40 4.75
N ARG A 315 7.38 2.61 5.97
CA ARG A 315 6.58 2.60 7.20
C ARG A 315 7.09 3.66 8.19
N LEU A 316 6.15 4.33 8.86
CA LEU A 316 6.45 5.19 10.00
C LEU A 316 6.74 4.34 11.23
N ALA A 317 7.68 4.79 12.05
CA ALA A 317 7.88 4.28 13.39
C ALA A 317 6.63 4.54 14.24
N PRO A 318 6.35 3.74 15.29
CA PRO A 318 5.13 3.88 16.09
C PRO A 318 4.82 5.28 16.63
N GLY A 319 5.84 6.09 16.91
CA GLY A 319 5.76 7.48 17.36
C GLY A 319 5.75 8.52 16.23
N ASP A 320 5.65 8.10 14.96
CA ASP A 320 5.58 8.95 13.76
C ASP A 320 6.76 9.93 13.56
N ALA A 321 7.83 9.78 14.34
CA ALA A 321 9.00 10.67 14.32
C ALA A 321 10.05 10.26 13.28
N THR A 322 9.99 9.03 12.79
CA THR A 322 10.96 8.46 11.85
C THR A 322 10.21 7.63 10.80
N VAL A 323 10.70 7.64 9.58
CA VAL A 323 10.25 6.78 8.49
C VAL A 323 11.42 5.91 8.04
N ALA A 324 11.12 4.65 7.72
CA ALA A 324 12.05 3.78 7.01
C ALA A 324 11.42 3.26 5.72
N TYR A 325 12.23 3.09 4.69
CA TYR A 325 11.82 2.57 3.39
C TYR A 325 12.91 1.72 2.75
N THR A 326 12.51 0.83 1.84
CA THR A 326 13.46 0.09 0.98
C THR A 326 13.63 0.84 -0.33
N LEU A 327 14.86 1.20 -0.67
CA LEU A 327 15.26 1.71 -1.97
C LEU A 327 15.69 0.52 -2.85
N VAL A 328 15.16 0.46 -4.07
CA VAL A 328 15.45 -0.59 -5.05
C VAL A 328 15.75 0.03 -6.43
N SER A 329 16.25 -0.79 -7.35
CA SER A 329 16.54 -0.43 -8.73
C SER A 329 15.74 -1.33 -9.68
N THR A 330 15.31 -0.79 -10.83
CA THR A 330 14.72 -1.61 -11.91
C THR A 330 15.73 -2.56 -12.53
N ALA A 331 17.02 -2.21 -12.53
CA ALA A 331 18.11 -3.09 -12.90
C ALA A 331 18.59 -3.92 -11.70
N ALA A 332 18.67 -5.23 -11.86
CA ALA A 332 19.29 -6.12 -10.88
C ALA A 332 20.81 -5.90 -10.81
N ALA A 333 21.42 -6.16 -9.65
CA ALA A 333 22.86 -6.04 -9.45
C ALA A 333 23.65 -6.79 -10.55
N GLY A 334 24.64 -6.12 -11.13
CA GLY A 334 25.47 -6.63 -12.22
C GLY A 334 24.78 -6.73 -13.59
N SER A 335 23.50 -6.36 -13.71
CA SER A 335 22.80 -6.35 -14.99
C SER A 335 23.08 -5.05 -15.73
N ALA A 336 23.29 -5.15 -17.05
CA ALA A 336 23.41 -3.98 -17.91
C ALA A 336 22.04 -3.33 -18.15
N PHE A 337 22.03 -2.01 -18.29
CA PHE A 337 20.86 -1.21 -18.66
C PHE A 337 21.16 -0.35 -19.90
N GLY A 338 20.11 0.00 -20.62
CA GLY A 338 20.18 0.77 -21.86
C GLY A 338 20.31 2.28 -21.64
N LEU A 339 20.35 3.03 -22.74
CA LEU A 339 20.19 4.49 -22.70
C LEU A 339 18.70 4.83 -22.63
N SER A 340 18.37 5.91 -21.92
CA SER A 340 17.05 6.52 -22.01
C SER A 340 16.79 7.05 -23.43
N THR A 341 15.53 7.34 -23.76
CA THR A 341 15.16 7.83 -25.09
C THR A 341 15.85 9.18 -25.38
N ASP A 342 16.42 9.33 -26.58
CA ASP A 342 17.16 10.53 -27.02
C ASP A 342 18.41 10.91 -26.19
N ALA A 343 18.84 10.04 -25.26
CA ALA A 343 20.01 10.26 -24.43
C ALA A 343 21.33 10.01 -25.18
N LYS A 344 22.42 10.58 -24.64
CA LYS A 344 23.79 10.35 -25.13
C LYS A 344 24.56 9.51 -24.13
N ASP A 345 25.39 8.60 -24.64
CA ASP A 345 26.25 7.78 -23.77
C ASP A 345 27.22 8.65 -22.98
N ASP A 346 27.18 8.51 -21.65
CA ASP A 346 28.12 9.10 -20.70
C ASP A 346 28.72 7.99 -19.83
N ALA A 347 29.92 7.54 -20.20
CA ALA A 347 30.60 6.46 -19.50
C ALA A 347 30.81 6.74 -17.99
N SER A 348 30.93 8.00 -17.58
CA SER A 348 31.10 8.36 -16.17
C SER A 348 29.80 8.23 -15.38
N GLU A 349 28.68 8.59 -16.00
CA GLU A 349 27.35 8.36 -15.45
C GLU A 349 27.05 6.86 -15.40
N ARG A 350 27.30 6.10 -16.47
CA ARG A 350 27.09 4.64 -16.48
C ARG A 350 27.78 3.93 -15.31
N VAL A 351 29.06 4.24 -15.06
CA VAL A 351 29.83 3.62 -13.97
C VAL A 351 29.26 4.01 -12.61
N ARG A 352 28.83 5.27 -12.43
CA ARG A 352 28.21 5.75 -11.19
C ARG A 352 26.86 5.06 -10.95
N VAL A 353 26.02 4.99 -11.97
CA VAL A 353 24.69 4.40 -11.93
C VAL A 353 24.76 2.89 -11.71
N GLN A 354 25.70 2.20 -12.37
CA GLN A 354 25.91 0.77 -12.16
C GLN A 354 26.31 0.47 -10.71
N ARG A 355 27.26 1.23 -10.15
CA ARG A 355 27.65 1.08 -8.75
C ARG A 355 26.47 1.31 -7.81
N ALA A 356 25.65 2.33 -8.08
CA ALA A 356 24.45 2.60 -7.29
C ALA A 356 23.44 1.43 -7.35
N ALA A 357 23.22 0.83 -8.53
CA ALA A 357 22.35 -0.33 -8.67
C ALA A 357 22.90 -1.58 -7.96
N ASP A 358 24.21 -1.79 -8.01
CA ASP A 358 24.87 -2.92 -7.35
C ASP A 358 24.81 -2.84 -5.82
N ASP A 359 24.67 -1.63 -5.25
CA ASP A 359 24.56 -1.39 -3.80
C ASP A 359 23.13 -1.56 -3.24
N LEU A 360 22.16 -1.93 -4.09
CA LEU A 360 20.74 -2.10 -3.74
C LEU A 360 20.30 -3.59 -3.72
N PRO A 361 19.29 -3.98 -2.91
CA PRO A 361 18.41 -3.12 -2.11
C PRO A 361 19.09 -2.52 -0.87
N ALA A 362 18.61 -1.35 -0.44
CA ALA A 362 19.06 -0.71 0.79
C ALA A 362 17.87 -0.19 1.61
N VAL A 363 17.98 -0.26 2.94
CA VAL A 363 17.02 0.39 3.85
C VAL A 363 17.53 1.76 4.23
N GLU A 364 16.68 2.77 4.09
CA GLU A 364 16.99 4.12 4.57
C GLU A 364 16.09 4.51 5.73
N VAL A 365 16.68 5.15 6.74
CA VAL A 365 15.98 5.65 7.93
C VAL A 365 16.12 7.16 8.02
N ILE A 366 15.00 7.88 8.07
CA ILE A 366 14.94 9.35 8.03
C ILE A 366 14.02 9.88 9.14
N GLY A 367 14.48 10.91 9.84
CA GLY A 367 13.65 11.65 10.80
C GLY A 367 12.58 12.51 10.12
N VAL A 368 11.33 12.36 10.52
CA VAL A 368 10.18 13.13 10.03
C VAL A 368 10.30 14.58 10.52
N GLY A 369 10.71 15.49 9.63
CA GLY A 369 10.95 16.90 9.95
C GLY A 369 12.41 17.26 10.21
N ALA A 370 13.34 16.30 10.10
CA ALA A 370 14.75 16.61 10.02
C ALA A 370 15.01 17.41 8.74
N ARG A 371 15.38 18.70 8.88
CA ARG A 371 15.93 19.46 7.76
C ARG A 371 17.27 18.81 7.40
N THR A 372 17.37 18.25 6.20
CA THR A 372 18.65 17.98 5.52
C THR A 372 19.66 17.12 6.29
N GLY A 373 19.21 16.15 7.09
CA GLY A 373 20.10 15.09 7.58
C GLY A 373 20.30 14.04 6.48
N SER A 374 21.54 13.58 6.26
CA SER A 374 21.75 12.40 5.42
C SER A 374 20.99 11.21 6.02
N PRO A 375 20.24 10.45 5.22
CA PRO A 375 19.62 9.21 5.70
C PRO A 375 20.70 8.30 6.28
N LEU A 376 20.36 7.54 7.32
CA LEU A 376 21.10 6.33 7.60
C LEU A 376 20.75 5.33 6.49
N THR A 377 21.75 4.83 5.78
CA THR A 377 21.58 3.82 4.73
C THR A 377 22.17 2.48 5.17
N ILE A 378 21.39 1.42 5.04
CA ILE A 378 21.71 0.05 5.43
C ILE A 378 21.68 -0.78 4.14
N HIS A 379 22.86 -0.99 3.54
CA HIS A 379 23.01 -1.72 2.29
C HIS A 379 22.72 -3.23 2.43
N GLY A 380 22.36 -3.85 1.31
CA GLY A 380 22.08 -5.29 1.21
C GLY A 380 20.91 -5.73 2.08
N ALA A 381 19.93 -4.85 2.30
CA ALA A 381 18.83 -5.11 3.21
C ALA A 381 17.49 -4.60 2.64
N SER A 382 16.42 -5.31 2.98
CA SER A 382 15.04 -4.93 2.67
C SER A 382 14.23 -4.76 3.94
N PHE A 383 13.47 -3.68 4.02
CA PHE A 383 12.75 -3.30 5.23
C PHE A 383 11.44 -4.09 5.38
N VAL A 384 11.21 -4.63 6.59
CA VAL A 384 9.97 -5.33 6.96
C VAL A 384 9.05 -4.43 7.79
N GLY A 385 9.56 -3.83 8.87
CA GLY A 385 8.77 -2.99 9.75
C GLY A 385 9.47 -2.55 11.03
N TRP A 386 8.81 -1.69 11.80
CA TRP A 386 9.28 -1.21 13.09
C TRP A 386 8.75 -2.07 14.23
N ILE A 387 9.64 -2.54 15.11
CA ILE A 387 9.26 -3.20 16.36
C ILE A 387 8.97 -2.13 17.43
N THR A 388 9.85 -1.13 17.50
CA THR A 388 9.71 0.05 18.37
C THR A 388 10.18 1.30 17.61
N ASP A 389 10.17 2.47 18.26
CA ASP A 389 10.74 3.69 17.67
C ASP A 389 12.26 3.63 17.43
N ARG A 390 12.93 2.60 17.94
CA ARG A 390 14.39 2.44 17.87
C ARG A 390 14.83 1.14 17.24
N GLU A 391 13.93 0.20 17.02
CA GLU A 391 14.26 -1.14 16.55
C GLU A 391 13.44 -1.43 15.30
N LEU A 392 14.14 -1.78 14.23
CA LEU A 392 13.54 -2.18 12.97
C LEU A 392 13.92 -3.61 12.61
N LEU A 393 13.04 -4.22 11.84
CA LEU A 393 13.16 -5.57 11.32
C LEU A 393 13.48 -5.48 9.82
N VAL A 394 14.56 -6.15 9.41
CA VAL A 394 15.01 -6.17 8.01
C VAL A 394 15.29 -7.60 7.57
N VAL A 395 15.29 -7.82 6.26
CA VAL A 395 15.84 -9.01 5.63
C VAL A 395 17.20 -8.70 5.04
N ARG A 396 18.21 -9.47 5.41
CA ARG A 396 19.56 -9.42 4.84
C ARG A 396 20.04 -10.86 4.62
N ASP A 397 20.57 -11.14 3.44
CA ASP A 397 21.06 -12.48 3.06
C ASP A 397 20.05 -13.63 3.33
N GLY A 398 18.76 -13.35 3.07
CA GLY A 398 17.66 -14.30 3.32
C GLY A 398 17.37 -14.59 4.79
N ARG A 399 17.90 -13.77 5.72
CA ARG A 399 17.67 -13.87 7.16
C ARG A 399 16.98 -12.65 7.69
N LEU A 400 16.11 -12.85 8.67
CA LEU A 400 15.43 -11.79 9.38
C LEU A 400 16.31 -11.32 10.55
N ILE A 401 16.63 -10.03 10.57
CA ILE A 401 17.56 -9.41 11.53
C ILE A 401 16.88 -8.20 12.19
N VAL A 402 17.12 -8.04 13.49
CA VAL A 402 16.76 -6.83 14.23
C VAL A 402 17.94 -5.88 14.26
N LEU A 403 17.72 -4.66 13.78
CA LEU A 403 18.69 -3.57 13.83
C LEU A 403 18.16 -2.45 14.72
N ASP A 404 19.07 -1.69 15.33
CA ASP A 404 18.71 -0.39 15.88
C ASP A 404 18.51 0.64 14.76
N ALA A 405 17.84 1.74 15.07
CA ALA A 405 17.60 2.85 14.14
C ALA A 405 18.88 3.61 13.74
N HIS A 406 20.04 3.20 14.25
CA HIS A 406 21.38 3.67 13.88
C HIS A 406 22.15 2.65 13.01
N GLY A 407 21.54 1.50 12.70
CA GLY A 407 22.07 0.47 11.80
C GLY A 407 22.88 -0.63 12.49
N ALA A 408 23.03 -0.59 13.82
CA ALA A 408 23.74 -1.63 14.55
C ALA A 408 22.88 -2.89 14.69
N GLU A 409 23.49 -4.05 14.47
CA GLU A 409 22.81 -5.33 14.65
C GLU A 409 22.57 -5.60 16.13
N ILE A 410 21.29 -5.79 16.48
CA ILE A 410 20.88 -6.19 17.83
C ILE A 410 20.78 -7.71 17.91
N LYS A 411 20.19 -8.35 16.88
CA LYS A 411 19.87 -9.79 16.92
C LYS A 411 19.65 -10.40 15.53
N ASP A 412 20.36 -11.49 15.21
CA ASP A 412 19.94 -12.47 14.20
C ASP A 412 18.84 -13.36 14.80
N THR A 413 17.67 -13.38 14.17
CA THR A 413 16.50 -14.13 14.65
C THR A 413 16.53 -15.62 14.29
N ALA A 414 17.49 -16.04 13.45
CA ALA A 414 17.56 -17.36 12.80
C ALA A 414 16.37 -17.71 11.88
N ILE A 415 15.41 -16.80 11.68
CA ILE A 415 14.28 -16.98 10.76
C ILE A 415 14.77 -16.72 9.33
N ARG A 416 14.61 -17.72 8.45
CA ARG A 416 14.91 -17.61 7.02
C ARG A 416 13.67 -17.25 6.20
N LEU A 417 13.82 -16.40 5.20
CA LEU A 417 12.75 -15.99 4.30
C LEU A 417 13.31 -15.66 2.92
N ARG A 418 12.45 -15.73 1.89
CA ARG A 418 12.88 -15.50 0.51
C ARG A 418 13.13 -14.01 0.26
N CYS A 419 12.25 -13.17 0.77
CA CYS A 419 12.32 -11.72 0.67
C CYS A 419 11.51 -11.05 1.81
N ALA A 420 11.60 -9.74 1.93
CA ALA A 420 10.87 -8.97 2.95
C ALA A 420 9.35 -9.06 2.81
N ALA A 421 8.81 -9.27 1.60
CA ALA A 421 7.38 -9.38 1.37
C ALA A 421 6.75 -10.61 2.05
N ASP A 422 7.55 -11.62 2.42
CA ASP A 422 7.07 -12.79 3.15
C ASP A 422 6.82 -12.54 4.64
N ALA A 423 7.23 -11.38 5.18
CA ALA A 423 7.14 -11.05 6.60
C ALA A 423 6.16 -9.89 6.87
N PHE A 424 5.29 -10.10 7.85
CA PHE A 424 4.23 -9.17 8.23
C PHE A 424 4.33 -8.85 9.71
N LEU A 425 4.73 -7.61 10.04
CA LEU A 425 4.80 -7.09 11.39
C LEU A 425 3.57 -6.21 11.66
N ARG A 426 2.70 -6.60 12.61
CA ARG A 426 1.34 -6.05 12.76
C ARG A 426 0.89 -5.82 14.18
#